data_AF-A0A644ULZ6-F1
#
_entry.id   AF-A0A644ULZ6-F1
#
_cell.length_a   1.000
_cell.length_b   1.000
_cell.length_c   1.000
_cell.angle_alpha   90.00
_cell.angle_beta   90.00
_cell.angle_gamma   90.00
#
_symmetry.space_group_name_H-M   'P 1'
#
loop_
_entity.id
_entity.type
_entity.pdbx_description
1 polymer ?
#
loop_
_entity_poly.entity_id
_entity_poly.type
_entity_poly.pdbx_seq_one_letter_code
_entity_poly.pdbx_strand_id
1 'polypeptide(L)'
;MLNIQTKRGCCYNCIYCSYPIIDGRKVRTLDTDLIVDTLVRLYKEKGINYVFFTDSVFNIHNSYNAELAEKIIKSGIKINWGAYFSPHNLTDDLMGLFRRSGLKHIEFGTESLCTEQMHRYGKNFSFDDVLFSSELCLKHNVFYAHFLILGGIGETEKTLRETMENSLKIKYSVFFPYIGMRIYPGTPLQRMAIADGKISAEDTLLEPTYYLSDDFNLAECRRMAAETGKAWIFPDDPLADDIERMRVVKKKKGLIWEYLRKP
;
A
#
# COMPACT_ATOMS: atom_id res chain seq x y z
N MET A 1 -10.00 -5.58 15.12
CA MET A 1 -9.80 -4.94 13.81
C MET A 1 -10.82 -5.55 12.87
N LEU A 2 -11.60 -4.72 12.19
CA LEU A 2 -12.61 -5.15 11.24
C LEU A 2 -12.23 -4.66 9.84
N ASN A 3 -12.39 -5.49 8.83
CA ASN A 3 -12.13 -5.11 7.45
C ASN A 3 -13.45 -4.76 6.75
N ILE A 4 -13.51 -3.61 6.09
CA ILE A 4 -14.70 -3.14 5.35
C ILE A 4 -14.29 -2.70 3.95
N GLN A 5 -14.97 -3.21 2.95
CA GLN A 5 -14.87 -2.72 1.58
C GLN A 5 -15.99 -1.70 1.33
N THR A 6 -15.64 -0.49 0.92
CA THR A 6 -16.58 0.60 0.64
C THR A 6 -16.82 0.80 -0.85
N LYS A 7 -15.90 0.31 -1.69
CA LYS A 7 -15.99 0.40 -3.15
C LYS A 7 -15.28 -0.77 -3.83
N ARG A 8 -15.69 -1.05 -5.07
CA ARG A 8 -15.07 -2.02 -5.98
C ARG A 8 -14.70 -1.38 -7.30
N GLY A 9 -13.64 -1.89 -7.89
CA GLY A 9 -13.14 -1.49 -9.21
C GLY A 9 -12.02 -0.47 -9.11
N CYS A 10 -11.14 -0.48 -10.12
CA CYS A 10 -9.97 0.38 -10.18
C CYS A 10 -9.73 0.85 -11.63
N CYS A 11 -9.64 2.15 -11.83
CA CYS A 11 -9.42 2.75 -13.16
C CYS A 11 -7.93 2.84 -13.55
N TYR A 12 -7.01 2.45 -12.66
CA TYR A 12 -5.57 2.47 -12.94
C TYR A 12 -5.14 1.32 -13.85
N ASN A 13 -3.94 1.46 -14.43
CA ASN A 13 -3.41 0.58 -15.47
C ASN A 13 -2.13 -0.15 -15.05
N CYS A 14 -1.94 -0.39 -13.75
CA CYS A 14 -0.77 -1.07 -13.24
C CYS A 14 -0.62 -2.45 -13.88
N ILE A 15 0.54 -2.73 -14.46
CA ILE A 15 0.72 -3.84 -15.42
C ILE A 15 0.57 -5.23 -14.80
N TYR A 16 0.76 -5.34 -13.49
CA TYR A 16 0.74 -6.59 -12.72
C TYR A 16 -0.58 -6.81 -11.97
N CYS A 17 -1.46 -5.81 -11.97
CA CYS A 17 -2.55 -5.75 -11.02
C CYS A 17 -3.78 -6.52 -11.52
N SER A 18 -4.31 -7.42 -10.69
CA SER A 18 -5.52 -8.19 -10.99
C SER A 18 -6.82 -7.43 -10.69
N TYR A 19 -6.79 -6.35 -9.89
CA TYR A 19 -8.00 -5.62 -9.48
C TYR A 19 -8.89 -5.18 -10.66
N PRO A 20 -8.38 -4.56 -11.73
CA PRO A 20 -9.22 -4.18 -12.87
C PRO A 20 -9.89 -5.38 -13.58
N ILE A 21 -9.32 -6.59 -13.46
CA ILE A 21 -9.83 -7.83 -14.06
C ILE A 21 -10.94 -8.41 -13.17
N ILE A 22 -10.71 -8.51 -11.86
CA ILE A 22 -11.66 -9.17 -10.93
C ILE A 22 -12.78 -8.25 -10.45
N ASP A 23 -12.52 -6.96 -10.27
CA ASP A 23 -13.49 -6.00 -9.73
C ASP A 23 -14.08 -5.07 -10.82
N GLY A 24 -13.47 -5.08 -12.01
CA GLY A 24 -13.78 -4.20 -13.13
C GLY A 24 -13.04 -2.87 -13.09
N ARG A 25 -13.04 -2.16 -14.23
CA ARG A 25 -12.36 -0.86 -14.38
C ARG A 25 -13.17 0.33 -13.85
N LYS A 26 -14.49 0.17 -13.74
CA LYS A 26 -15.38 1.23 -13.25
C LYS A 26 -15.49 1.14 -11.73
N VAL A 27 -15.14 2.23 -11.06
CA VAL A 27 -15.31 2.37 -9.61
C VAL A 27 -16.81 2.41 -9.30
N ARG A 28 -17.24 1.55 -8.38
CA ARG A 28 -18.61 1.45 -7.86
C ARG A 28 -18.55 1.56 -6.36
N THR A 29 -19.25 2.54 -5.81
CA THR A 29 -19.26 2.86 -4.38
C THR A 29 -20.50 2.29 -3.71
N LEU A 30 -20.38 1.92 -2.44
CA LEU A 30 -21.53 1.67 -1.57
C LEU A 30 -22.11 3.00 -1.08
N ASP A 31 -23.30 2.93 -0.50
CA ASP A 31 -23.89 4.07 0.21
C ASP A 31 -23.09 4.36 1.49
N THR A 32 -22.66 5.61 1.65
CA THR A 32 -21.90 6.07 2.81
C THR A 32 -22.75 6.03 4.09
N ASP A 33 -24.07 6.22 4.01
CA ASP A 33 -24.98 6.10 5.17
C ASP A 33 -25.02 4.66 5.67
N LEU A 34 -25.16 3.70 4.76
CA LEU A 34 -25.13 2.27 5.10
C LEU A 34 -23.82 1.85 5.78
N ILE A 35 -22.68 2.39 5.30
CA ILE A 35 -21.37 2.12 5.91
C ILE A 35 -21.32 2.70 7.32
N VAL A 36 -21.71 3.96 7.51
CA VAL A 36 -21.67 4.61 8.82
C VAL A 36 -22.62 3.97 9.81
N ASP A 37 -23.83 3.61 9.41
CA ASP A 37 -24.78 2.87 10.25
C ASP A 37 -24.20 1.53 10.70
N THR A 38 -23.54 0.82 9.78
CA THR A 38 -22.84 -0.44 10.10
C THR A 38 -21.72 -0.20 11.11
N LEU A 39 -20.92 0.85 10.92
CA LEU A 39 -19.85 1.22 11.85
C LEU A 39 -20.39 1.59 13.23
N VAL A 40 -21.46 2.39 13.30
CA VAL A 40 -22.11 2.79 14.56
C VAL A 40 -22.65 1.58 15.31
N ARG A 41 -23.34 0.67 14.61
CA ARG A 41 -23.86 -0.57 15.20
C ARG A 41 -22.73 -1.42 15.77
N LEU A 42 -21.69 -1.69 15.00
CA LEU A 42 -20.57 -2.53 15.42
C LEU A 42 -19.73 -1.88 16.53
N TYR A 43 -19.60 -0.56 16.53
CA TYR A 43 -18.97 0.18 17.61
C TYR A 43 -19.75 0.00 18.92
N LYS A 44 -21.08 0.21 18.90
CA LYS A 44 -21.94 0.15 20.10
C LYS A 44 -22.15 -1.28 20.62
N GLU A 45 -22.43 -2.23 19.74
CA GLU A 45 -22.82 -3.59 20.12
C GLU A 45 -21.62 -4.53 20.33
N LYS A 46 -20.51 -4.29 19.63
CA LYS A 46 -19.34 -5.19 19.62
C LYS A 46 -18.05 -4.52 20.10
N GLY A 47 -18.07 -3.23 20.42
CA GLY A 47 -16.90 -2.50 20.89
C GLY A 47 -15.79 -2.35 19.84
N ILE A 48 -16.12 -2.49 18.55
CA ILE A 48 -15.13 -2.36 17.46
C ILE A 48 -14.67 -0.91 17.37
N ASN A 49 -13.39 -0.65 17.60
CA ASN A 49 -12.79 0.68 17.58
C ASN A 49 -11.62 0.81 16.58
N TYR A 50 -11.42 -0.19 15.74
CA TYR A 50 -10.43 -0.17 14.67
C TYR A 50 -10.97 -0.81 13.38
N VAL A 51 -10.93 -0.05 12.29
CA VAL A 51 -11.39 -0.46 10.96
C VAL A 51 -10.24 -0.38 9.96
N PHE A 52 -10.15 -1.34 9.06
CA PHE A 52 -9.28 -1.23 7.88
C PHE A 52 -10.15 -1.23 6.62
N PHE A 53 -10.08 -0.17 5.83
CA PHE A 53 -10.81 -0.09 4.56
C PHE A 53 -10.05 -0.84 3.49
N THR A 54 -10.63 -1.93 2.99
CA THR A 54 -10.02 -2.86 2.02
C THR A 54 -10.41 -2.52 0.58
N ASP A 55 -10.54 -1.23 0.29
CA ASP A 55 -10.70 -0.77 -1.08
C ASP A 55 -9.38 -0.95 -1.83
N SER A 56 -9.43 -1.17 -3.15
CA SER A 56 -8.22 -1.31 -3.96
C SER A 56 -7.30 -0.09 -3.84
N VAL A 57 -7.89 1.11 -3.85
CA VAL A 57 -7.25 2.38 -3.56
C VAL A 57 -8.29 3.26 -2.88
N PHE A 58 -8.07 3.66 -1.64
CA PHE A 58 -9.02 4.45 -0.88
C PHE A 58 -9.24 5.81 -1.58
N ASN A 59 -8.19 6.59 -1.81
CA ASN A 59 -8.22 7.94 -2.39
C ASN A 59 -8.43 8.02 -3.92
N ILE A 60 -9.03 7.00 -4.54
CA ILE A 60 -9.33 7.02 -5.97
C ILE A 60 -10.42 8.05 -6.33
N HIS A 61 -11.41 8.24 -5.45
CA HIS A 61 -12.54 9.17 -5.61
C HIS A 61 -12.72 10.00 -4.33
N ASN A 62 -11.98 11.10 -4.20
CA ASN A 62 -11.92 11.86 -2.95
C ASN A 62 -13.24 12.52 -2.53
N SER A 63 -14.13 12.89 -3.45
CA SER A 63 -15.45 13.42 -3.09
C SER A 63 -16.26 12.42 -2.25
N TYR A 64 -16.32 11.16 -2.69
CA TYR A 64 -16.96 10.06 -1.97
C TYR A 64 -16.30 9.79 -0.61
N ASN A 65 -14.96 9.77 -0.56
CA ASN A 65 -14.25 9.50 0.70
C ASN A 65 -14.37 10.66 1.70
N ALA A 66 -14.41 11.91 1.21
CA ALA A 66 -14.64 13.08 2.04
C ALA A 66 -16.05 13.04 2.64
N GLU A 67 -17.06 12.68 1.84
CA GLU A 67 -18.42 12.46 2.33
C GLU A 67 -18.46 11.38 3.43
N LEU A 68 -17.84 10.22 3.19
CA LEU A 68 -17.74 9.16 4.19
C LEU A 68 -17.06 9.64 5.47
N ALA A 69 -15.94 10.36 5.36
CA ALA A 69 -15.22 10.90 6.51
C ALA A 69 -16.07 11.91 7.31
N GLU A 70 -16.78 12.81 6.65
CA GLU A 70 -17.72 13.76 7.27
C GLU A 70 -18.85 13.03 8.01
N LYS A 71 -19.43 11.99 7.41
CA LYS A 71 -20.49 11.20 8.06
C LYS A 71 -19.97 10.42 9.28
N ILE A 72 -18.75 9.87 9.21
CA ILE A 72 -18.09 9.26 10.37
C ILE A 72 -17.92 10.29 11.49
N ILE A 73 -17.43 11.50 11.20
CA ILE A 73 -17.30 12.58 12.19
C ILE A 73 -18.65 12.91 12.83
N LYS A 74 -19.69 13.12 12.01
CA LYS A 74 -21.05 13.46 12.46
C LYS A 74 -21.68 12.38 13.34
N SER A 75 -21.38 11.10 13.08
CA SER A 75 -21.89 9.98 13.88
C SER A 75 -21.41 9.98 15.34
N GLY A 76 -20.32 10.70 15.64
CA GLY A 76 -19.74 10.82 16.98
C GLY A 76 -18.93 9.61 17.47
N ILE A 77 -18.86 8.52 16.69
CA ILE A 77 -18.09 7.32 17.07
C ILE A 77 -16.59 7.61 17.16
N LYS A 78 -15.89 6.93 18.06
CA LYS A 78 -14.45 7.07 18.27
C LYS A 78 -13.72 5.83 17.76
N ILE A 79 -13.54 5.78 16.44
CA ILE A 79 -12.81 4.72 15.75
C ILE A 79 -11.46 5.24 15.25
N ASN A 80 -10.46 4.36 15.23
CA ASN A 80 -9.29 4.54 14.40
C ASN A 80 -9.46 3.75 13.10
N TRP A 81 -8.91 4.25 12.01
CA TRP A 81 -8.93 3.50 10.76
C TRP A 81 -7.65 3.63 9.95
N GLY A 82 -7.48 2.70 9.02
CA GLY A 82 -6.44 2.75 8.00
C GLY A 82 -6.93 2.19 6.67
N ALA A 83 -6.18 2.43 5.60
CA ALA A 83 -6.51 1.93 4.27
C ALA A 83 -5.29 1.94 3.33
N TYR A 84 -5.46 1.35 2.16
CA TYR A 84 -4.53 1.48 1.04
C TYR A 84 -4.71 2.83 0.34
N PHE A 85 -3.62 3.56 0.11
CA PHE A 85 -3.63 4.82 -0.64
C PHE A 85 -2.67 4.76 -1.83
N SER A 86 -3.00 5.52 -2.87
CA SER A 86 -2.02 5.99 -3.85
C SER A 86 -1.35 7.25 -3.30
N PRO A 87 -0.04 7.46 -3.51
CA PRO A 87 0.65 8.70 -3.16
C PRO A 87 0.06 9.95 -3.84
N HIS A 88 -0.59 9.78 -4.98
CA HIS A 88 -1.19 10.87 -5.73
C HIS A 88 -2.58 11.28 -5.19
N ASN A 89 -3.09 12.42 -5.63
CA ASN A 89 -4.46 12.87 -5.33
C ASN A 89 -4.71 13.01 -3.80
N LEU A 90 -3.77 13.60 -3.07
CA LEU A 90 -3.93 13.97 -1.67
C LEU A 90 -3.67 15.47 -1.51
N THR A 91 -4.48 16.12 -0.68
CA THR A 91 -4.31 17.52 -0.31
C THR A 91 -4.23 17.63 1.21
N ASP A 92 -3.71 18.75 1.68
CA ASP A 92 -3.61 19.03 3.11
C ASP A 92 -4.99 19.00 3.81
N ASP A 93 -6.00 19.60 3.18
CA ASP A 93 -7.37 19.64 3.71
C ASP A 93 -8.00 18.25 3.80
N LEU A 94 -7.80 17.41 2.77
CA LEU A 94 -8.29 16.03 2.78
C LEU A 94 -7.62 15.21 3.88
N MET A 95 -6.30 15.34 4.02
CA MET A 95 -5.57 14.66 5.10
C MET A 95 -6.03 15.12 6.48
N GLY A 96 -6.28 16.42 6.66
CA GLY A 96 -6.87 16.96 7.88
C GLY A 96 -8.27 16.42 8.16
N LEU A 97 -9.13 16.33 7.14
CA LEU A 97 -10.47 15.74 7.25
C LEU A 97 -10.39 14.26 7.65
N PHE A 98 -9.59 13.47 6.96
CA PHE A 98 -9.41 12.05 7.27
C PHE A 98 -8.85 11.86 8.67
N ARG A 99 -7.91 12.69 9.10
CA ARG A 99 -7.37 12.64 10.45
C ARG A 99 -8.43 12.89 11.52
N ARG A 100 -9.34 13.85 11.30
CA ARG A 100 -10.47 14.13 12.20
C ARG A 100 -11.47 12.97 12.24
N SER A 101 -11.68 12.26 11.14
CA SER A 101 -12.57 11.09 11.09
C SER A 101 -11.96 9.81 11.69
N GLY A 102 -10.68 9.85 12.09
CA GLY A 102 -10.01 8.74 12.76
C GLY A 102 -8.90 8.07 11.97
N LEU A 103 -8.48 8.63 10.82
CA LEU A 103 -7.34 8.10 10.07
C LEU A 103 -6.12 8.05 10.98
N LYS A 104 -5.59 6.84 11.16
CA LYS A 104 -4.41 6.59 11.97
C LYS A 104 -3.28 6.01 11.12
N HIS A 105 -3.60 5.23 10.09
CA HIS A 105 -2.58 4.57 9.28
C HIS A 105 -2.85 4.58 7.78
N ILE A 106 -1.79 4.70 6.99
CA ILE A 106 -1.82 4.56 5.53
C ILE A 106 -0.82 3.48 5.08
N GLU A 107 -1.26 2.63 4.16
CA GLU A 107 -0.38 1.76 3.38
C GLU A 107 -0.29 2.29 1.94
N PHE A 108 0.89 2.74 1.51
CA PHE A 108 1.08 3.23 0.14
C PHE A 108 1.55 2.12 -0.79
N GLY A 109 0.76 1.83 -1.82
CA GLY A 109 1.13 0.94 -2.94
C GLY A 109 2.07 1.64 -3.93
N THR A 110 3.31 1.83 -3.51
CA THR A 110 4.31 2.69 -4.20
C THR A 110 5.09 1.90 -5.24
N GLU A 111 5.39 0.64 -4.94
CA GLU A 111 6.11 -0.36 -5.76
C GLU A 111 7.58 -0.06 -6.02
N SER A 112 7.97 1.18 -6.23
CA SER A 112 9.39 1.60 -6.34
C SER A 112 9.53 3.02 -5.83
N LEU A 113 10.75 3.47 -5.56
CA LEU A 113 11.03 4.90 -5.28
C LEU A 113 11.79 5.55 -6.44
N CYS A 114 11.98 4.84 -7.57
CA CYS A 114 12.49 5.38 -8.82
C CYS A 114 11.31 5.71 -9.75
N THR A 115 11.21 6.96 -10.20
CA THR A 115 10.09 7.43 -11.04
C THR A 115 10.01 6.65 -12.36
N GLU A 116 11.15 6.38 -12.99
CA GLU A 116 11.21 5.59 -14.23
C GLU A 116 10.60 4.19 -14.03
N GLN A 117 10.96 3.53 -12.93
CA GLN A 117 10.50 2.18 -12.62
C GLN A 117 9.01 2.16 -12.25
N MET A 118 8.52 3.15 -11.49
CA MET A 118 7.10 3.30 -11.19
C MET A 118 6.27 3.46 -12.48
N HIS A 119 6.72 4.31 -13.41
CA HIS A 119 6.06 4.48 -14.70
C HIS A 119 6.08 3.19 -15.54
N ARG A 120 7.19 2.43 -15.51
CA ARG A 120 7.28 1.10 -16.15
C ARG A 120 6.23 0.13 -15.60
N TYR A 121 5.93 0.19 -14.30
CA TYR A 121 4.86 -0.59 -13.68
C TYR A 121 3.44 -0.07 -13.97
N GLY A 122 3.30 1.02 -14.73
CA GLY A 122 2.02 1.65 -15.05
C GLY A 122 1.45 2.48 -13.90
N LYS A 123 2.31 2.99 -13.00
CA LYS A 123 1.93 4.00 -12.00
C LYS A 123 1.89 5.38 -12.65
N ASN A 124 0.98 6.21 -12.17
CA ASN A 124 0.69 7.55 -12.70
C ASN A 124 1.24 8.67 -11.79
N PHE A 125 2.28 8.38 -11.01
CA PHE A 125 2.86 9.29 -10.04
C PHE A 125 4.38 9.14 -10.01
N SER A 126 5.02 10.21 -9.56
CA SER A 126 6.48 10.37 -9.46
C SER A 126 6.97 10.21 -8.03
N PHE A 127 8.29 10.16 -7.84
CA PHE A 127 8.86 10.19 -6.50
C PHE A 127 8.53 11.47 -5.71
N ASP A 128 8.32 12.61 -6.40
CA ASP A 128 7.93 13.85 -5.73
C ASP A 128 6.53 13.75 -5.12
N ASP A 129 5.59 13.06 -5.79
CA ASP A 129 4.27 12.74 -5.21
C ASP A 129 4.41 11.85 -3.96
N VAL A 130 5.32 10.87 -4.01
CA VAL A 130 5.64 10.00 -2.87
C VAL A 130 6.12 10.84 -1.69
N LEU A 131 7.14 11.66 -1.91
CA LEU A 131 7.72 12.50 -0.86
C LEU A 131 6.68 13.47 -0.28
N PHE A 132 5.91 14.14 -1.13
CA PHE A 132 4.85 15.04 -0.70
C PHE A 132 3.78 14.33 0.16
N SER A 133 3.31 13.16 -0.27
CA SER A 133 2.31 12.39 0.48
C SER A 133 2.84 11.86 1.82
N SER A 134 4.12 11.49 1.88
CA SER A 134 4.82 11.13 3.10
C SER A 134 4.92 12.31 4.08
N GLU A 135 5.24 13.51 3.59
CA GLU A 135 5.28 14.73 4.39
C GLU A 135 3.91 15.14 4.93
N LEU A 136 2.85 14.99 4.12
CA LEU A 136 1.48 15.18 4.60
C LEU A 136 1.12 14.22 5.74
N CYS A 137 1.51 12.94 5.65
CA CYS A 137 1.30 11.99 6.73
C CYS A 137 1.97 12.47 8.03
N LEU A 138 3.22 12.94 7.96
CA LEU A 138 3.92 13.46 9.13
C LEU A 138 3.25 14.71 9.71
N LYS A 139 2.87 15.66 8.85
CA LYS A 139 2.19 16.90 9.25
C LYS A 139 0.91 16.63 10.02
N HIS A 140 0.13 15.62 9.61
CA HIS A 140 -1.14 15.25 10.25
C HIS A 140 -1.01 14.16 11.32
N ASN A 141 0.22 13.76 11.67
CA ASN A 141 0.50 12.70 12.64
C ASN A 141 -0.22 11.38 12.29
N VAL A 142 -0.13 10.99 11.02
CA VAL A 142 -0.61 9.72 10.46
C VAL A 142 0.59 8.81 10.26
N PHE A 143 0.48 7.56 10.71
CA PHE A 143 1.52 6.55 10.52
C PHE A 143 1.43 5.97 9.11
N TYR A 144 2.55 5.80 8.42
CA TYR A 144 2.54 5.32 7.05
C TYR A 144 3.68 4.35 6.76
N ALA A 145 3.49 3.52 5.73
CA ALA A 145 4.48 2.59 5.21
C ALA A 145 4.38 2.52 3.68
N HIS A 146 5.49 2.15 3.02
CA HIS A 146 5.54 1.95 1.58
C HIS A 146 5.73 0.46 1.27
N PHE A 147 4.83 -0.06 0.44
CA PHE A 147 4.91 -1.41 -0.11
C PHE A 147 5.57 -1.32 -1.48
N LEU A 148 6.61 -2.13 -1.69
CA LEU A 148 7.49 -2.08 -2.84
C LEU A 148 7.53 -3.45 -3.55
N ILE A 149 7.82 -3.45 -4.86
CA ILE A 149 8.10 -4.63 -5.68
C ILE A 149 9.47 -4.41 -6.31
N LEU A 150 10.50 -5.05 -5.76
CA LEU A 150 11.88 -4.96 -6.25
C LEU A 150 12.20 -6.14 -7.16
N GLY A 151 13.03 -5.90 -8.18
CA GLY A 151 13.43 -6.92 -9.14
C GLY A 151 12.34 -7.27 -10.17
N GLY A 152 11.27 -6.48 -10.25
CA GLY A 152 10.26 -6.62 -11.29
C GLY A 152 10.80 -6.28 -12.68
N ILE A 153 9.93 -6.28 -13.69
CA ILE A 153 10.31 -6.12 -15.09
C ILE A 153 11.12 -4.84 -15.34
N GLY A 154 12.25 -4.99 -16.02
CA GLY A 154 13.15 -3.89 -16.41
C GLY A 154 13.87 -3.20 -15.25
N GLU A 155 13.80 -3.75 -14.03
CA GLU A 155 14.59 -3.29 -12.89
C GLU A 155 16.09 -3.52 -13.18
N THR A 156 16.90 -2.52 -12.87
CA THR A 156 18.37 -2.54 -13.06
C THR A 156 19.06 -2.15 -11.76
N GLU A 157 20.38 -2.36 -11.66
CA GLU A 157 21.15 -1.84 -10.52
C GLU A 157 20.99 -0.32 -10.35
N LYS A 158 20.90 0.42 -11.46
CA LYS A 158 20.69 1.88 -11.44
C LYS A 158 19.36 2.26 -10.80
N THR A 159 18.25 1.65 -11.23
CA THR A 159 16.91 1.97 -10.69
C THR A 159 16.77 1.52 -9.24
N LEU A 160 17.42 0.42 -8.88
CA LEU A 160 17.48 -0.06 -7.50
C LEU A 160 18.29 0.89 -6.62
N ARG A 161 19.46 1.36 -7.08
CA ARG A 161 20.26 2.37 -6.37
C ARG A 161 19.49 3.66 -6.16
N GLU A 162 18.82 4.16 -7.19
CA GLU A 162 17.97 5.35 -7.08
C GLU A 162 16.84 5.14 -6.05
N THR A 163 16.24 3.95 -6.02
CA THR A 163 15.23 3.60 -5.00
C THR A 163 15.81 3.71 -3.58
N MET A 164 17.02 3.21 -3.36
CA MET A 164 17.69 3.27 -2.06
C MET A 164 18.05 4.71 -1.68
N GLU A 165 18.60 5.50 -2.60
CA GLU A 165 18.93 6.91 -2.39
C GLU A 165 17.68 7.75 -2.06
N ASN A 166 16.58 7.51 -2.78
CA ASN A 166 15.31 8.19 -2.55
C ASN A 166 14.67 7.79 -1.21
N SER A 167 14.87 6.55 -0.74
CA SER A 167 14.41 6.11 0.58
C SER A 167 14.97 6.95 1.74
N LEU A 168 16.19 7.50 1.58
CA LEU A 168 16.84 8.34 2.59
C LEU A 168 16.09 9.65 2.82
N LYS A 169 15.38 10.15 1.80
CA LYS A 169 14.62 11.40 1.85
C LYS A 169 13.28 11.26 2.58
N ILE A 170 12.76 10.03 2.69
CA ILE A 170 11.49 9.73 3.39
C ILE A 170 11.77 9.54 4.89
N LYS A 171 11.02 10.25 5.74
CA LYS A 171 11.25 10.30 7.19
C LYS A 171 10.23 9.49 7.98
N TYR A 172 10.65 8.73 8.99
CA TYR A 172 9.71 7.97 9.85
C TYR A 172 8.78 7.03 9.08
N SER A 173 9.32 6.28 8.13
CA SER A 173 8.59 5.25 7.38
C SER A 173 9.21 3.87 7.52
N VAL A 174 8.46 2.86 7.08
CA VAL A 174 8.88 1.46 6.96
C VAL A 174 8.66 1.03 5.51
N PHE A 175 9.64 0.35 4.94
CA PHE A 175 9.62 -0.18 3.58
C PHE A 175 9.43 -1.69 3.61
N PHE A 176 8.40 -2.17 2.91
CA PHE A 176 8.09 -3.59 2.75
C PHE A 176 8.33 -4.02 1.30
N PRO A 177 9.56 -4.42 0.94
CA PRO A 177 9.84 -4.96 -0.38
C PRO A 177 9.31 -6.39 -0.53
N TYR A 178 8.61 -6.63 -1.64
CA TYR A 178 8.40 -7.96 -2.21
C TYR A 178 9.39 -8.15 -3.35
N ILE A 179 9.89 -9.38 -3.49
CA ILE A 179 10.91 -9.71 -4.49
C ILE A 179 10.24 -10.40 -5.67
N GLY A 180 10.44 -9.81 -6.85
CA GLY A 180 9.78 -10.24 -8.07
C GLY A 180 8.30 -9.84 -8.11
N MET A 181 7.78 -9.75 -9.32
CA MET A 181 6.42 -9.28 -9.56
C MET A 181 5.52 -10.46 -9.92
N ARG A 182 4.50 -10.73 -9.09
CA ARG A 182 3.60 -11.88 -9.32
C ARG A 182 2.90 -11.75 -10.67
N ILE A 183 2.96 -12.82 -11.46
CA ILE A 183 2.32 -12.90 -12.77
C ILE A 183 0.90 -13.43 -12.59
N TYR A 184 -0.09 -12.64 -13.01
CA TYR A 184 -1.49 -13.04 -12.99
C TYR A 184 -2.06 -13.20 -14.40
N PRO A 185 -2.90 -14.22 -14.65
CA PRO A 185 -3.59 -14.38 -15.93
C PRO A 185 -4.37 -13.13 -16.36
N GLY A 186 -4.32 -12.81 -17.65
CA GLY A 186 -5.02 -11.68 -18.26
C GLY A 186 -4.36 -10.31 -18.05
N THR A 187 -3.28 -10.22 -17.26
CA THR A 187 -2.58 -8.96 -17.03
C THR A 187 -1.63 -8.60 -18.18
N PRO A 188 -1.32 -7.29 -18.38
CA PRO A 188 -0.23 -6.89 -19.27
C PRO A 188 1.10 -7.57 -18.95
N LEU A 189 1.41 -7.75 -17.66
CA LEU A 189 2.62 -8.45 -17.23
C LEU A 189 2.69 -9.89 -17.75
N GLN A 190 1.58 -10.64 -17.76
CA GLN A 190 1.59 -11.99 -18.32
C GLN A 190 2.07 -12.00 -19.78
N ARG A 191 1.57 -11.08 -20.61
CA ARG A 191 1.97 -10.99 -22.01
C ARG A 191 3.44 -10.63 -22.16
N MET A 192 3.94 -9.73 -21.32
CA MET A 192 5.36 -9.35 -21.28
C MET A 192 6.23 -10.55 -20.86
N ALA A 193 5.82 -11.27 -19.82
CA ALA A 193 6.53 -12.44 -19.32
C ALA A 193 6.62 -13.58 -20.35
N ILE A 194 5.58 -13.78 -21.17
CA ILE A 194 5.61 -14.74 -22.30
C ILE A 194 6.59 -14.24 -23.38
N ALA A 195 6.53 -12.97 -23.74
CA ALA A 195 7.42 -12.39 -24.75
C ALA A 195 8.90 -12.46 -24.35
N ASP A 196 9.19 -12.30 -23.05
CA ASP A 196 10.53 -12.38 -22.47
C ASP A 196 10.96 -13.83 -22.16
N GLY A 197 10.12 -14.83 -22.49
CA GLY A 197 10.42 -16.26 -22.28
C GLY A 197 10.46 -16.69 -20.82
N LYS A 198 9.90 -15.91 -19.90
CA LYS A 198 9.86 -16.22 -18.46
C LYS A 198 8.81 -17.27 -18.10
N ILE A 199 7.75 -17.35 -18.89
CA ILE A 199 6.67 -18.32 -18.79
C ILE A 199 6.20 -18.73 -20.20
N SER A 200 5.53 -19.87 -20.31
CA SER A 200 4.85 -20.30 -21.53
C SER A 200 3.40 -19.79 -21.56
N ALA A 201 2.80 -19.75 -22.76
CA ALA A 201 1.39 -19.39 -22.91
C ALA A 201 0.44 -20.44 -22.31
N GLU A 202 0.91 -21.68 -22.16
CA GLU A 202 0.20 -22.83 -21.61
C GLU A 202 0.27 -22.91 -20.08
N ASP A 203 1.11 -22.08 -19.44
CA ASP A 203 1.25 -22.07 -17.99
C ASP A 203 -0.06 -21.64 -17.31
N THR A 204 -0.56 -22.48 -16.39
CA THR A 204 -1.84 -22.23 -15.72
C THR A 204 -1.77 -21.08 -14.72
N LEU A 205 -0.57 -20.77 -14.21
CA LEU A 205 -0.30 -19.76 -13.18
C LEU A 205 -1.14 -19.95 -11.89
N LEU A 206 -1.57 -21.20 -11.63
CA LEU A 206 -2.26 -21.57 -10.39
C LEU A 206 -1.29 -21.49 -9.21
N GLU A 207 -0.11 -22.10 -9.38
CA GLU A 207 1.01 -21.91 -8.46
C GLU A 207 1.60 -20.51 -8.63
N PRO A 208 1.96 -19.81 -7.54
CA PRO A 208 2.52 -18.45 -7.63
C PRO A 208 3.81 -18.40 -8.45
N THR A 209 3.74 -17.80 -9.64
CA THR A 209 4.90 -17.51 -10.49
C THR A 209 5.21 -16.01 -10.45
N TYR A 210 6.50 -15.67 -10.42
CA TYR A 210 6.97 -14.29 -10.30
C TYR A 210 7.89 -13.95 -11.46
N TYR A 211 7.68 -12.77 -12.05
CA TYR A 211 8.63 -12.16 -12.96
C TYR A 211 9.79 -11.61 -12.14
N LEU A 212 11.00 -12.08 -12.44
CA LEU A 212 12.24 -11.53 -11.91
C LEU A 212 13.14 -11.11 -13.07
N SER A 213 13.66 -9.88 -13.00
CA SER A 213 14.68 -9.40 -13.96
C SER A 213 15.95 -10.22 -13.82
N ASP A 214 16.58 -10.58 -14.95
CA ASP A 214 17.71 -11.52 -14.99
C ASP A 214 18.92 -11.04 -14.17
N ASP A 215 19.18 -9.74 -14.21
CA ASP A 215 20.31 -9.14 -13.50
C ASP A 215 20.00 -8.80 -12.03
N PHE A 216 18.84 -9.21 -11.50
CA PHE A 216 18.48 -8.89 -10.12
C PHE A 216 19.23 -9.77 -9.11
N ASN A 217 19.98 -9.13 -8.21
CA ASN A 217 20.67 -9.79 -7.12
C ASN A 217 20.06 -9.43 -5.75
N LEU A 218 19.42 -10.40 -5.09
CA LEU A 218 18.78 -10.22 -3.79
C LEU A 218 19.77 -9.89 -2.67
N ALA A 219 20.94 -10.53 -2.65
CA ALA A 219 21.92 -10.28 -1.59
C ALA A 219 22.44 -8.84 -1.66
N GLU A 220 22.69 -8.35 -2.87
CA GLU A 220 23.09 -6.97 -3.12
C GLU A 220 21.98 -5.98 -2.79
N CYS A 221 20.73 -6.28 -3.17
CA CYS A 221 19.55 -5.51 -2.78
C CYS A 221 19.43 -5.35 -1.25
N ARG A 222 19.64 -6.43 -0.49
CA ARG A 222 19.63 -6.40 0.98
C ARG A 222 20.77 -5.59 1.55
N ARG A 223 21.97 -5.72 0.99
CA ARG A 223 23.15 -4.96 1.39
C ARG A 223 22.88 -3.46 1.25
N MET A 224 22.42 -3.02 0.08
CA MET A 224 22.09 -1.61 -0.16
C MET A 224 20.97 -1.12 0.76
N ALA A 225 19.91 -1.92 0.97
CA ALA A 225 18.82 -1.58 1.88
C ALA A 225 19.31 -1.39 3.32
N ALA A 226 20.17 -2.28 3.81
CA ALA A 226 20.76 -2.17 5.15
C ALA A 226 21.64 -0.92 5.30
N GLU A 227 22.40 -0.56 4.27
CA GLU A 227 23.27 0.63 4.23
C GLU A 227 22.49 1.95 4.35
N THR A 228 21.23 1.97 3.94
CA THR A 228 20.38 3.16 4.12
C THR A 228 20.11 3.49 5.60
N GLY A 229 20.27 2.52 6.51
CA GLY A 229 19.90 2.64 7.92
C GLY A 229 18.39 2.73 8.18
N LYS A 230 17.55 2.74 7.13
CA LYS A 230 16.09 2.81 7.21
C LYS A 230 15.49 1.48 7.66
N ALA A 231 14.19 1.49 7.94
CA ALA A 231 13.45 0.30 8.34
C ALA A 231 12.96 -0.46 7.09
N TRP A 232 13.78 -1.39 6.60
CA TRP A 232 13.41 -2.32 5.54
C TRP A 232 13.03 -3.66 6.14
N ILE A 233 11.92 -4.23 5.67
CA ILE A 233 11.39 -5.49 6.17
C ILE A 233 11.07 -6.40 4.99
N PHE A 234 11.93 -7.40 4.78
CA PHE A 234 11.78 -8.37 3.71
C PHE A 234 10.83 -9.51 4.12
N PRO A 235 10.24 -10.25 3.15
CA PRO A 235 9.16 -11.21 3.44
C PRO A 235 9.57 -12.41 4.32
N ASP A 236 10.84 -12.79 4.26
CA ASP A 236 11.52 -13.85 5.00
C ASP A 236 12.18 -13.36 6.29
N ASP A 237 12.14 -12.06 6.59
CA ASP A 237 12.61 -11.57 7.88
C ASP A 237 11.68 -12.10 8.99
N PRO A 238 12.22 -12.53 10.15
CA PRO A 238 11.46 -13.17 11.21
C PRO A 238 10.60 -12.16 11.99
N LEU A 239 9.53 -11.65 11.35
CA LEU A 239 8.64 -10.65 11.94
C LEU A 239 7.57 -11.25 12.86
N ALA A 240 7.22 -12.52 12.67
CA ALA A 240 6.11 -13.16 13.36
C ALA A 240 6.33 -13.15 14.88
N ASP A 241 7.53 -13.53 15.32
CA ASP A 241 7.90 -13.58 16.74
C ASP A 241 7.88 -12.18 17.39
N ASP A 242 8.31 -11.16 16.65
CA ASP A 242 8.31 -9.77 17.12
C ASP A 242 6.89 -9.19 17.21
N ILE A 243 6.02 -9.51 16.26
CA ILE A 243 4.59 -9.12 16.29
C ILE A 243 3.89 -9.80 17.47
N GLU A 244 4.13 -11.09 17.67
CA GLU A 244 3.53 -11.85 18.76
C GLU A 244 3.99 -11.33 20.11
N ARG A 245 5.30 -11.08 20.30
CA ARG A 245 5.83 -10.41 21.50
C ARG A 245 5.21 -9.03 21.71
N MET A 246 5.07 -8.21 20.67
CA MET A 246 4.44 -6.89 20.80
C MET A 246 2.97 -6.98 21.24
N ARG A 247 2.22 -7.94 20.72
CA ARG A 247 0.80 -8.14 21.05
C ARG A 247 0.60 -8.75 22.44
N VAL A 248 1.31 -9.83 22.74
CA VAL A 248 1.11 -10.62 23.96
C VAL A 248 1.80 -9.97 25.16
N VAL A 249 3.08 -9.61 25.02
CA VAL A 249 3.89 -9.11 26.14
C VAL A 249 3.68 -7.63 26.37
N LYS A 250 3.72 -6.82 25.30
CA LYS A 250 3.62 -5.36 25.40
C LYS A 250 2.19 -4.83 25.31
N LYS A 251 1.19 -5.72 25.12
CA LYS A 251 -0.24 -5.38 24.94
C LYS A 251 -0.49 -4.30 23.89
N LYS A 252 0.40 -4.17 22.90
CA LYS A 252 0.31 -3.17 21.83
C LYS A 252 -0.71 -3.61 20.79
N LYS A 253 -1.55 -2.68 20.35
CA LYS A 253 -2.60 -2.88 19.34
C LYS A 253 -2.40 -1.85 18.23
N GLY A 254 -2.50 -2.27 16.97
CA GLY A 254 -2.26 -1.39 15.84
C GLY A 254 -1.44 -2.09 14.77
N LEU A 255 -1.08 -1.34 13.74
CA LEU A 255 -0.25 -1.84 12.65
C LEU A 255 1.24 -1.68 13.00
N ILE A 256 2.10 -2.52 12.42
CA ILE A 256 3.45 -2.73 12.93
C ILE A 256 4.35 -1.49 12.78
N TRP A 257 4.11 -0.65 11.77
CA TRP A 257 4.90 0.55 11.50
C TRP A 257 4.76 1.64 12.57
N GLU A 258 3.74 1.59 13.44
CA GLU A 258 3.71 2.44 14.65
C GLU A 258 4.96 2.25 15.52
N TYR A 259 5.59 1.07 15.45
CA TYR A 259 6.65 0.66 16.36
C TYR A 259 8.01 0.43 15.69
N LEU A 260 8.04 0.32 14.36
CA LEU A 260 9.27 -0.02 13.61
C LEU A 260 9.87 1.14 12.82
N ARG A 261 9.12 2.23 12.62
CA ARG A 261 9.60 3.37 11.83
C ARG A 261 10.86 3.99 12.45
N LYS A 262 11.82 4.32 11.58
CA LYS A 262 13.07 5.01 11.95
C LYS A 262 13.09 6.41 11.35
N PRO A 263 13.80 7.39 11.97
CA PRO A 263 13.94 8.74 11.44
C PRO A 263 14.28 8.78 9.95
#